data_AF-A0A438GS89-F1
#
_entry.id   AF-A0A438GS89-F1
#
_cell.length_a   1.000
_cell.length_b   1.000
_cell.length_c   1.000
_cell.angle_alpha   90.00
_cell.angle_beta   90.00
_cell.angle_gamma   90.00
#
_symmetry.space_group_name_H-M   'P 1'
#
loop_
_entity.id
_entity.type
_entity.pdbx_description
1 polymer ?
#
loop_
_entity_poly.entity_id
_entity_poly.type
_entity_poly.pdbx_seq_one_letter_code
_entity_poly.pdbx_strand_id
1 'polypeptide(L)'
;MGSRDYLFGVDYGMHTLYFYELNLDILAGPSGKIMLLPEDDPNATHIMIATGTGVAPYRGYLRRMFMEDVPSFRFGGLAWLFLGVANTDSLLYDNEFTKYLKDYPDQFRYDKALSREQKNRNGGKMYVQDKIEEYSDEIFKLLDGGAHIYFCGLKGMMFGIQETLKRVADQRGENWEEKLAQLKKNKQWHVEVY
;
A
#
# COMPACT_ATOMS: atom_id res chain seq x y z
N MET A 1 -35.28 22.00 -34.88
CA MET A 1 -34.87 20.59 -35.07
C MET A 1 -33.35 20.61 -35.24
N GLY A 2 -32.54 20.48 -34.19
CA GLY A 2 -32.39 19.29 -33.33
C GLY A 2 -31.36 18.39 -34.02
N SER A 3 -30.06 18.48 -33.73
CA SER A 3 -29.42 17.78 -32.60
C SER A 3 -28.14 18.52 -32.16
N ARG A 4 -28.04 18.75 -30.85
CA ARG A 4 -26.79 19.07 -30.14
C ARG A 4 -26.16 17.74 -29.73
N ASP A 5 -24.96 17.44 -30.22
CA ASP A 5 -24.16 16.29 -29.79
C ASP A 5 -23.62 16.56 -28.37
N TYR A 6 -24.36 16.04 -27.39
CA TYR A 6 -23.94 15.94 -26.00
C TYR A 6 -23.05 14.69 -25.83
N LEU A 7 -21.75 14.79 -26.08
CA LEU A 7 -20.79 13.73 -25.74
C LEU A 7 -19.50 14.20 -25.03
N PHE A 8 -19.42 15.46 -24.59
CA PHE A 8 -18.29 15.97 -23.80
C PHE A 8 -18.69 16.35 -22.37
N GLY A 9 -19.25 15.40 -21.64
CA GLY A 9 -19.77 15.61 -20.28
C GLY A 9 -18.91 15.05 -19.15
N VAL A 10 -17.71 14.54 -19.44
CA VAL A 10 -16.82 13.98 -18.42
C VAL A 10 -15.45 14.63 -18.58
N ASP A 11 -15.10 15.54 -17.66
CA ASP A 11 -13.76 16.09 -17.54
C ASP A 11 -12.82 14.96 -17.09
N TYR A 12 -12.19 14.30 -18.06
CA TYR A 12 -11.15 13.32 -17.80
C TYR A 12 -9.80 14.01 -17.61
N GLY A 13 -8.98 13.50 -16.69
CA GLY A 13 -7.62 14.01 -16.50
C GLY A 13 -6.78 13.80 -17.76
N MET A 14 -6.39 14.90 -18.40
CA MET A 14 -5.72 14.88 -19.71
C MET A 14 -4.55 13.90 -19.73
N HIS A 15 -3.61 13.98 -18.78
CA HIS A 15 -2.42 13.11 -18.77
C HIS A 15 -2.74 11.62 -18.57
N THR A 16 -3.77 11.30 -17.78
CA THR A 16 -4.18 9.90 -17.58
C THR A 16 -4.68 9.32 -18.89
N LEU A 17 -5.56 10.03 -19.61
CA LEU A 17 -6.01 9.60 -20.94
C LEU A 17 -4.84 9.50 -21.93
N TYR A 18 -3.94 10.48 -21.95
CA TYR A 18 -2.79 10.48 -22.85
C TYR A 18 -1.90 9.24 -22.66
N PHE A 19 -1.64 8.80 -21.42
CA PHE A 19 -0.87 7.57 -21.16
C PHE A 19 -1.60 6.29 -21.57
N TYR A 20 -2.93 6.24 -21.43
CA TYR A 20 -3.71 5.08 -21.85
C TYR A 20 -3.87 5.00 -23.38
N GLU A 21 -3.88 6.14 -24.08
CA GLU A 21 -4.21 6.23 -25.50
C GLU A 21 -3.00 6.33 -26.44
N LEU A 22 -1.82 6.74 -25.98
CA LEU A 22 -0.64 6.96 -26.85
C LEU A 22 0.64 6.27 -26.34
N ASN A 23 1.22 5.42 -27.18
CA ASN A 23 2.59 4.89 -27.04
C ASN A 23 3.62 6.00 -27.30
N LEU A 24 3.95 6.81 -26.29
CA LEU A 24 4.97 7.86 -26.41
C LEU A 24 6.07 7.74 -25.35
N ASP A 25 7.32 7.79 -25.83
CA ASP A 25 8.56 7.79 -25.04
C ASP A 25 8.91 9.20 -24.52
N ILE A 26 8.09 9.79 -23.66
CA ILE A 26 8.46 11.03 -22.96
C ILE A 26 8.70 10.71 -21.49
N LEU A 27 9.97 10.55 -21.13
CA LEU A 27 10.42 10.27 -19.77
C LEU A 27 11.13 11.49 -19.18
N ALA A 28 10.80 11.84 -17.94
CA ALA A 28 11.55 12.76 -17.10
C ALA A 28 11.73 12.13 -15.71
N GLY A 29 12.91 12.25 -15.09
CA GLY A 29 13.23 11.64 -13.79
C GLY A 29 14.27 10.51 -13.87
N PRO A 30 14.57 9.79 -12.76
CA PRO A 30 13.70 9.56 -11.60
C PRO A 30 13.67 10.71 -10.57
N SER A 31 12.59 10.75 -9.77
CA SER A 31 12.37 11.71 -8.68
C SER A 31 11.84 10.99 -7.45
N GLY A 32 12.16 11.50 -6.24
CA GLY A 32 11.69 10.93 -4.97
C GLY A 32 12.74 10.12 -4.22
N LYS A 33 12.76 10.25 -2.89
CA LYS A 33 13.64 9.49 -1.97
C LYS A 33 12.88 8.82 -0.82
N ILE A 34 11.56 9.06 -0.73
CA ILE A 34 10.72 8.64 0.40
C ILE A 34 10.40 7.14 0.31
N MET A 35 10.15 6.64 -0.90
CA MET A 35 9.78 5.25 -1.17
C MET A 35 10.98 4.46 -1.73
N LEU A 36 12.15 4.62 -1.12
CA LEU A 36 13.28 3.73 -1.39
C LEU A 36 13.18 2.53 -0.44
N LEU A 37 13.47 1.34 -0.97
CA LEU A 37 13.57 0.13 -0.16
C LEU A 37 14.89 0.17 0.63
N PRO A 38 14.87 0.09 1.97
CA PRO A 38 16.06 -0.17 2.76
C PRO A 38 16.57 -1.58 2.42
N GLU A 39 17.77 -1.68 1.86
CA GLU A 39 18.43 -2.96 1.53
C GLU A 39 19.57 -3.30 2.53
N ASP A 40 19.76 -2.47 3.56
CA ASP A 40 20.79 -2.59 4.59
C ASP A 40 20.56 -3.76 5.57
N ASP A 41 19.30 -4.12 5.80
CA ASP A 41 18.92 -5.35 6.50
C ASP A 41 18.02 -6.22 5.60
N PRO A 42 18.53 -7.33 5.03
CA PRO A 42 17.72 -8.22 4.19
C PRO A 42 16.63 -8.96 4.97
N ASN A 43 16.67 -8.94 6.31
CA ASN A 43 15.67 -9.56 7.19
C ASN A 43 14.65 -8.55 7.73
N ALA A 44 14.70 -7.29 7.28
CA ALA A 44 13.77 -6.27 7.69
C ALA A 44 12.31 -6.66 7.39
N THR A 45 11.41 -6.21 8.26
CA THR A 45 9.97 -6.36 8.03
C THR A 45 9.42 -5.13 7.31
N HIS A 46 8.66 -5.33 6.23
CA HIS A 46 8.05 -4.27 5.43
C HIS A 46 6.53 -4.44 5.39
N ILE A 47 5.81 -3.49 6.02
CA ILE A 47 4.35 -3.40 6.01
C ILE A 47 3.94 -2.39 4.93
N MET A 48 3.30 -2.84 3.88
CA MET A 48 2.98 -2.05 2.69
C MET A 48 1.47 -1.83 2.59
N ILE A 49 1.00 -0.59 2.67
CA ILE A 49 -0.42 -0.26 2.66
C ILE A 49 -0.74 0.53 1.39
N ALA A 50 -1.46 -0.10 0.48
CA ALA A 50 -1.83 0.44 -0.83
C ALA A 50 -3.33 0.66 -0.97
N THR A 51 -3.71 1.71 -1.72
CA THR A 51 -5.03 1.80 -2.35
C THR A 51 -4.90 2.02 -3.86
N GLY A 52 -5.63 1.22 -4.65
CA GLY A 52 -5.62 1.29 -6.12
C GLY A 52 -4.20 1.32 -6.70
N THR A 53 -3.91 2.33 -7.51
CA THR A 53 -2.60 2.54 -8.18
C THR A 53 -1.43 2.74 -7.21
N GLY A 54 -1.68 2.98 -5.92
CA GLY A 54 -0.65 3.02 -4.89
C GLY A 54 0.10 1.69 -4.67
N VAL A 55 -0.35 0.59 -5.29
CA VAL A 55 0.38 -0.69 -5.28
C VAL A 55 1.67 -0.66 -6.12
N ALA A 56 1.81 0.32 -7.02
CA ALA A 56 2.93 0.40 -7.97
C ALA A 56 4.33 0.28 -7.34
N PRO A 57 4.71 1.06 -6.30
CA PRO A 57 6.01 0.90 -5.66
C PRO A 57 6.20 -0.49 -5.05
N TYR A 58 5.16 -1.05 -4.45
CA TYR A 58 5.22 -2.35 -3.78
C TYR A 58 5.36 -3.51 -4.75
N ARG A 59 4.82 -3.40 -5.96
CA ARG A 59 5.12 -4.36 -7.01
C ARG A 59 6.61 -4.39 -7.34
N GLY A 60 7.26 -3.23 -7.38
CA GLY A 60 8.72 -3.14 -7.56
C GLY A 60 9.46 -3.83 -6.41
N TYR A 61 9.09 -3.54 -5.16
CA TYR A 61 9.70 -4.15 -3.98
C TYR A 61 9.54 -5.67 -3.98
N LEU A 62 8.32 -6.17 -4.22
CA LEU A 62 8.02 -7.59 -4.17
C LEU A 62 8.73 -8.38 -5.27
N ARG A 63 8.89 -7.81 -6.47
CA ARG A 63 9.71 -8.41 -7.52
C ARG A 63 11.17 -8.51 -7.11
N ARG A 64 11.72 -7.42 -6.57
CA ARG A 64 13.08 -7.36 -6.04
C ARG A 64 13.33 -8.38 -4.93
N MET A 65 12.32 -8.64 -4.09
CA MET A 65 12.37 -9.58 -2.96
C MET A 65 12.21 -11.05 -3.39
N PHE A 66 11.29 -11.34 -4.31
CA PHE A 66 10.79 -12.71 -4.53
C PHE A 66 10.89 -13.24 -5.97
N MET A 67 11.08 -12.37 -6.97
CA MET A 67 11.08 -12.75 -8.39
C MET A 67 12.46 -12.65 -9.03
N GLU A 68 13.21 -11.60 -8.70
CA GLU A 68 14.52 -11.34 -9.31
C GLU A 68 15.63 -12.11 -8.57
N ASP A 69 16.54 -12.73 -9.33
CA ASP A 69 17.76 -13.30 -8.76
C ASP A 69 18.85 -12.23 -8.72
N VAL A 70 18.98 -11.57 -7.56
CA VAL A 70 19.97 -10.53 -7.36
C VAL A 70 20.96 -10.95 -6.28
N PRO A 71 22.21 -11.32 -6.66
CA PRO A 71 23.19 -11.88 -5.72
C PRO A 71 23.49 -10.99 -4.51
N SER A 72 23.39 -9.67 -4.64
CA SER A 72 23.67 -8.71 -3.57
C SER A 72 22.52 -8.50 -2.59
N PHE A 73 21.32 -9.01 -2.88
CA PHE A 73 20.15 -8.83 -2.02
C PHE A 73 19.26 -10.07 -2.08
N ARG A 74 19.22 -10.81 -0.97
CA ARG A 74 18.33 -11.95 -0.78
C ARG A 74 17.43 -11.67 0.40
N PHE A 75 16.15 -11.43 0.12
CA PHE A 75 15.20 -11.10 1.16
C PHE A 75 14.95 -12.32 2.07
N GLY A 76 15.19 -12.13 3.36
CA GLY A 76 14.96 -13.13 4.42
C GLY A 76 13.89 -12.70 5.44
N GLY A 77 13.35 -11.49 5.30
CA GLY A 77 12.41 -10.89 6.24
C GLY A 77 10.94 -11.22 5.96
N LEU A 78 10.06 -10.38 6.50
CA LEU A 78 8.61 -10.44 6.29
C LEU A 78 8.14 -9.24 5.45
N ALA A 79 7.51 -9.52 4.31
CA ALA A 79 6.81 -8.54 3.49
C ALA A 79 5.30 -8.75 3.65
N TRP A 80 4.58 -7.70 4.04
CA TRP A 80 3.15 -7.79 4.27
C TRP A 80 2.42 -6.70 3.49
N LEU A 81 1.68 -7.09 2.46
CA LEU A 81 0.90 -6.19 1.62
C LEU A 81 -0.56 -6.14 2.06
N PHE A 82 -1.05 -4.93 2.32
CA PHE A 82 -2.47 -4.61 2.43
C PHE A 82 -2.91 -3.85 1.18
N LEU A 83 -3.86 -4.39 0.42
CA LEU A 83 -4.37 -3.76 -0.80
C LEU A 83 -5.88 -3.47 -0.70
N GLY A 84 -6.21 -2.17 -0.74
CA GLY A 84 -7.58 -1.68 -0.83
C GLY A 84 -8.01 -1.40 -2.26
N VAL A 85 -9.11 -2.02 -2.68
CA VAL A 85 -9.73 -1.78 -3.99
C VAL A 85 -11.26 -1.76 -3.89
N ALA A 86 -11.92 -1.39 -4.99
CA ALA A 86 -13.38 -1.33 -5.03
C ALA A 86 -14.02 -2.73 -4.95
N ASN A 87 -13.59 -3.64 -5.81
CA ASN A 87 -14.15 -4.97 -6.03
C ASN A 87 -13.02 -5.93 -6.46
N THR A 88 -13.32 -7.22 -6.56
CA THR A 88 -12.35 -8.24 -6.97
C THR A 88 -11.73 -7.93 -8.35
N ASP A 89 -12.55 -7.47 -9.30
CA ASP A 89 -12.08 -7.12 -10.66
C ASP A 89 -11.16 -5.90 -10.71
N SER A 90 -11.10 -5.11 -9.63
CA SER A 90 -10.18 -3.97 -9.49
C SER A 90 -8.84 -4.37 -8.89
N LEU A 91 -8.63 -5.64 -8.53
CA LEU A 91 -7.36 -6.10 -7.98
C LEU A 91 -6.25 -6.03 -9.03
N LEU A 92 -5.22 -5.26 -8.72
CA LEU A 92 -4.05 -5.09 -9.57
C LEU A 92 -3.00 -6.14 -9.20
N TYR A 93 -2.55 -6.92 -10.19
CA TYR A 93 -1.47 -7.92 -10.05
C TYR A 93 -1.77 -9.06 -9.06
N ASP A 94 -3.04 -9.35 -8.76
CA ASP A 94 -3.45 -10.37 -7.77
C ASP A 94 -2.82 -11.75 -8.01
N ASN A 95 -2.73 -12.18 -9.27
CA ASN A 95 -2.09 -13.46 -9.64
C ASN A 95 -0.61 -13.50 -9.27
N GLU A 96 0.10 -12.38 -9.42
CA GLU A 96 1.53 -12.27 -9.09
C GLU A 96 1.73 -12.35 -7.57
N PHE A 97 0.94 -11.60 -6.80
CA PHE A 97 1.02 -11.62 -5.34
C PHE A 97 0.55 -12.95 -4.73
N THR A 98 -0.50 -13.56 -5.29
CA THR A 98 -0.97 -14.88 -4.87
C THR A 98 0.09 -15.96 -5.10
N LYS A 99 0.89 -15.84 -6.18
CA LYS A 99 2.04 -16.71 -6.39
C LYS A 99 3.09 -16.56 -5.29
N TYR A 100 3.45 -15.33 -4.90
CA TYR A 100 4.38 -15.12 -3.78
C TYR A 100 3.85 -15.69 -2.46
N LEU A 101 2.54 -15.55 -2.20
CA LEU A 101 1.91 -16.11 -0.99
C LEU A 101 2.07 -17.64 -0.92
N LYS A 102 1.97 -18.30 -2.08
CA LYS A 102 2.13 -19.75 -2.20
C LYS A 102 3.60 -20.19 -2.10
N ASP A 103 4.49 -19.46 -2.77
CA ASP A 103 5.90 -19.85 -2.89
C ASP A 103 6.73 -19.47 -1.65
N TYR A 104 6.33 -18.41 -0.94
CA TYR A 104 7.03 -17.85 0.22
C TYR A 104 6.08 -17.61 1.42
N PRO A 105 5.36 -18.63 1.91
CA PRO A 105 4.31 -18.46 2.93
C PRO A 105 4.82 -17.93 4.27
N ASP A 106 6.11 -18.15 4.59
CA ASP A 106 6.74 -17.66 5.81
C ASP A 106 7.28 -16.22 5.69
N GLN A 107 7.38 -15.69 4.47
CA GLN A 107 7.99 -14.39 4.19
C GLN A 107 7.03 -13.40 3.54
N PHE A 108 5.92 -13.83 2.96
CA PHE A 108 4.95 -12.95 2.33
C PHE A 108 3.53 -13.16 2.84
N ARG A 109 2.89 -12.05 3.21
CA ARG A 109 1.47 -11.99 3.58
C ARG A 109 0.75 -10.99 2.71
N TYR A 110 -0.50 -11.30 2.39
CA TYR A 110 -1.31 -10.49 1.50
C TYR A 110 -2.77 -10.41 1.95
N ASP A 111 -3.18 -9.22 2.38
CA ASP A 111 -4.53 -8.93 2.83
C ASP A 111 -5.24 -7.96 1.88
N LYS A 112 -6.46 -8.33 1.48
CA LYS A 112 -7.30 -7.58 0.56
C LYS A 112 -8.46 -6.93 1.29
N ALA A 113 -8.74 -5.67 0.99
CA ALA A 113 -9.92 -4.93 1.43
C ALA A 113 -10.78 -4.54 0.22
N LEU A 114 -11.92 -5.21 0.05
CA LEU A 114 -12.82 -5.04 -1.10
C LEU A 114 -14.05 -4.22 -0.68
N SER A 115 -13.98 -2.90 -0.85
CA SER A 115 -14.97 -1.97 -0.26
C SER A 115 -16.42 -2.13 -0.74
N ARG A 116 -16.65 -2.76 -1.89
CA ARG A 116 -18.01 -3.03 -2.43
C ARG A 116 -18.50 -4.46 -2.20
N GLU A 117 -17.64 -5.37 -1.72
CA GLU A 117 -17.93 -6.80 -1.60
C GLU A 117 -17.80 -7.33 -0.17
N GLN A 118 -16.97 -6.68 0.65
CA GLN A 118 -16.72 -7.08 2.02
C GLN A 118 -17.31 -6.08 3.01
N LYS A 119 -17.67 -6.58 4.20
CA LYS A 119 -18.21 -5.78 5.30
C LYS A 119 -17.24 -5.78 6.47
N ASN A 120 -17.01 -4.61 7.07
CA ASN A 120 -16.25 -4.51 8.31
C ASN A 120 -17.10 -4.95 9.51
N ARG A 121 -16.49 -4.98 10.70
CA ARG A 121 -17.13 -5.41 11.96
C ARG A 121 -18.44 -4.67 12.30
N ASN A 122 -18.60 -3.45 11.78
CA ASN A 122 -19.77 -2.60 12.02
C ASN A 122 -20.83 -2.70 10.91
N GLY A 123 -20.68 -3.63 9.95
CA GLY A 123 -21.57 -3.77 8.79
C GLY A 123 -21.36 -2.71 7.69
N GLY A 124 -20.37 -1.84 7.85
CA GLY A 124 -19.94 -0.84 6.87
C GLY A 124 -19.10 -1.44 5.75
N LYS A 125 -18.65 -0.60 4.80
CA LYS A 125 -17.73 -1.01 3.74
C LYS A 125 -16.36 -1.39 4.30
N MET A 126 -15.73 -2.42 3.76
CA MET A 126 -14.36 -2.82 4.13
C MET A 126 -13.31 -1.94 3.46
N TYR A 127 -12.51 -1.24 4.24
CA TYR A 127 -11.35 -0.47 3.78
C TYR A 127 -10.05 -1.00 4.40
N VAL A 128 -8.91 -0.49 3.92
CA VAL A 128 -7.59 -0.94 4.40
C VAL A 128 -7.39 -0.68 5.88
N GLN A 129 -7.93 0.41 6.43
CA GLN A 129 -7.86 0.68 7.86
C GLN A 129 -8.63 -0.36 8.69
N ASP A 130 -9.72 -0.92 8.18
CA ASP A 130 -10.44 -1.98 8.88
C ASP A 130 -9.58 -3.26 8.95
N LYS A 131 -8.85 -3.59 7.88
CA LYS A 131 -7.87 -4.69 7.87
C LYS A 131 -6.69 -4.43 8.81
N ILE A 132 -6.16 -3.21 8.83
CA ILE A 132 -5.11 -2.83 9.79
C ILE A 132 -5.62 -3.02 11.23
N GLU A 133 -6.87 -2.70 11.50
CA GLU A 133 -7.45 -2.88 12.82
C GLU A 133 -7.58 -4.36 13.22
N GLU A 134 -7.93 -5.25 12.28
CA GLU A 134 -8.00 -6.71 12.50
C GLU A 134 -6.65 -7.29 12.97
N TYR A 135 -5.53 -6.72 12.48
CA TYR A 135 -4.18 -7.17 12.81
C TYR A 135 -3.40 -6.16 13.66
N SER A 136 -4.10 -5.25 14.31
CA SER A 136 -3.50 -4.10 15.00
C SER A 136 -2.41 -4.48 16.00
N ASP A 137 -2.65 -5.50 16.82
CA ASP A 137 -1.68 -5.96 17.80
C ASP A 137 -0.39 -6.49 17.18
N GLU A 138 -0.52 -7.21 16.06
CA GLU A 138 0.62 -7.76 15.34
C GLU A 138 1.39 -6.66 14.62
N ILE A 139 0.70 -5.73 13.97
CA ILE A 139 1.31 -4.56 13.32
C ILE A 139 2.10 -3.76 14.34
N PHE A 140 1.53 -3.45 15.51
CA PHE A 140 2.23 -2.70 16.55
C PHE A 140 3.46 -3.44 17.07
N LYS A 141 3.36 -4.75 17.30
CA LYS A 141 4.50 -5.59 17.68
C LYS A 141 5.62 -5.56 16.63
N LEU A 142 5.28 -5.63 15.34
CA LEU A 142 6.25 -5.55 14.25
C LEU A 142 6.91 -4.17 14.21
N LEU A 143 6.15 -3.09 14.39
CA LEU A 143 6.66 -1.72 14.44
C LEU A 143 7.64 -1.52 15.61
N ASP A 144 7.31 -2.07 16.79
CA ASP A 144 8.20 -2.06 17.96
C ASP A 144 9.47 -2.86 17.71
N GLY A 145 9.38 -3.92 16.90
CA GLY A 145 10.50 -4.75 16.44
C GLY A 145 11.34 -4.13 15.32
N GLY A 146 11.06 -2.90 14.88
CA GLY A 146 11.86 -2.23 13.85
C GLY A 146 11.26 -2.28 12.43
N ALA A 147 10.04 -2.79 12.25
CA ALA A 147 9.43 -2.85 10.92
C ALA A 147 9.30 -1.47 10.27
N HIS A 148 9.45 -1.43 8.94
CA HIS A 148 9.15 -0.28 8.11
C HIS A 148 7.69 -0.36 7.65
N ILE A 149 6.96 0.75 7.71
CA ILE A 149 5.59 0.87 7.24
C ILE A 149 5.47 1.94 6.16
N TYR A 150 4.83 1.56 5.07
CA TYR A 150 4.70 2.37 3.86
C TYR A 150 3.24 2.61 3.53
N PHE A 151 2.92 3.82 3.07
CA PHE A 151 1.57 4.19 2.63
C PHE A 151 1.62 4.83 1.25
N CYS A 152 0.89 4.25 0.29
CA CYS A 152 0.81 4.78 -1.07
C CYS A 152 -0.59 4.67 -1.67
N GLY A 153 -1.03 5.74 -2.34
CA GLY A 153 -2.34 5.83 -2.97
C GLY A 153 -2.93 7.24 -2.93
N LEU A 154 -4.26 7.34 -3.01
CA LEU A 154 -4.94 8.63 -2.96
C LEU A 154 -4.90 9.23 -1.55
N LYS A 155 -4.70 10.54 -1.44
CA LYS A 155 -4.64 11.28 -0.15
C LYS A 155 -5.74 10.91 0.85
N GLY A 156 -6.95 10.65 0.36
CA GLY A 156 -8.11 10.29 1.19
C GLY A 156 -7.91 9.03 2.05
N MET A 157 -7.00 8.13 1.70
CA MET A 157 -6.74 6.92 2.48
C MET A 157 -6.13 7.20 3.85
N MET A 158 -5.33 8.27 3.98
CA MET A 158 -4.54 8.51 5.18
C MET A 158 -5.37 8.87 6.39
N PHE A 159 -6.51 9.54 6.19
CA PHE A 159 -7.37 9.99 7.29
C PHE A 159 -7.86 8.80 8.13
N GLY A 160 -8.52 7.82 7.50
CA GLY A 160 -9.05 6.64 8.21
C GLY A 160 -7.96 5.75 8.80
N ILE A 161 -6.79 5.68 8.15
CA ILE A 161 -5.63 4.92 8.65
C ILE A 161 -5.08 5.59 9.92
N GLN A 162 -4.86 6.90 9.91
CA GLN A 162 -4.33 7.63 11.07
C GLN A 162 -5.28 7.58 12.27
N GLU A 163 -6.59 7.75 12.05
CA GLU A 163 -7.57 7.61 13.11
C GLU A 163 -7.57 6.19 13.71
N THR A 164 -7.45 5.17 12.87
CA THR A 164 -7.41 3.78 13.32
C THR A 164 -6.14 3.49 14.13
N LEU A 165 -4.97 3.88 13.64
CA LEU A 165 -3.71 3.69 14.35
C LEU A 165 -3.68 4.44 15.68
N LYS A 166 -4.19 5.68 15.71
CA LYS A 166 -4.33 6.46 16.94
C LYS A 166 -5.22 5.74 17.95
N ARG A 167 -6.42 5.34 17.53
CA ARG A 167 -7.36 4.64 18.41
C ARG A 167 -6.79 3.33 18.94
N VAL A 168 -6.09 2.56 18.11
CA VAL A 168 -5.41 1.32 18.53
C VAL A 168 -4.31 1.63 19.56
N ALA A 169 -3.50 2.67 19.34
CA ALA A 169 -2.48 3.08 20.30
C ALA A 169 -3.11 3.47 21.64
N ASP A 170 -4.17 4.29 21.63
CA ASP A 170 -4.89 4.70 22.83
C ASP A 170 -5.46 3.49 23.60
N GLN A 171 -6.02 2.50 22.89
CA GLN A 171 -6.53 1.24 23.48
C GLN A 171 -5.42 0.40 24.13
N ARG A 172 -4.19 0.51 23.63
CA ARG A 172 -3.00 -0.14 24.18
C ARG A 172 -2.33 0.68 25.30
N GLY A 173 -2.85 1.86 25.61
CA GLY A 173 -2.24 2.79 26.57
C GLY A 173 -0.94 3.43 26.05
N GLU A 174 -0.73 3.44 24.73
CA GLU A 174 0.42 4.06 24.07
C GLU A 174 0.05 5.46 23.57
N ASN A 175 0.95 6.44 23.73
CA ASN A 175 0.77 7.77 23.13
C ASN A 175 1.10 7.72 21.64
N TRP A 176 0.09 7.88 20.77
CA TRP A 176 0.27 7.77 19.32
C TRP A 176 1.23 8.84 18.76
N GLU A 177 1.14 10.07 19.25
CA GLU A 177 1.96 11.18 18.77
C GLU A 177 3.45 10.95 19.08
N GLU A 178 3.78 10.44 20.26
CA GLU A 178 5.14 10.04 20.64
C GLU A 178 5.63 8.85 19.82
N LYS A 179 4.80 7.81 19.65
CA LYS A 179 5.13 6.63 18.83
C LYS A 179 5.40 7.04 17.38
N LEU A 180 4.54 7.86 16.79
CA LEU A 180 4.70 8.35 15.42
C LEU A 180 5.98 9.20 15.28
N ALA A 181 6.30 10.04 16.26
CA ALA A 181 7.55 10.79 16.26
C ALA A 181 8.78 9.85 16.29
N GLN A 182 8.73 8.78 17.08
CA GLN A 182 9.77 7.77 17.13
C GLN A 182 9.91 7.01 15.81
N LEU A 183 8.80 6.55 15.21
CA LEU A 183 8.82 5.86 13.91
C LEU A 183 9.42 6.74 12.81
N LYS A 184 9.10 8.04 12.79
CA LYS A 184 9.72 8.99 11.86
C LYS A 184 11.21 9.18 12.13
N LYS A 185 11.62 9.33 13.39
CA LYS A 185 13.03 9.47 13.79
C LYS A 185 13.85 8.25 13.38
N ASN A 186 13.27 7.06 13.52
CA ASN A 186 13.87 5.78 13.15
C ASN A 186 13.79 5.48 11.64
N LYS A 187 13.22 6.37 10.82
CA LYS A 187 12.99 6.15 9.38
C LYS A 187 12.15 4.90 9.08
N GLN A 188 11.21 4.57 9.96
CA GLN A 188 10.27 3.46 9.80
C GLN A 188 8.97 3.88 9.10
N TRP A 189 8.66 5.18 9.04
CA TRP A 189 7.38 5.69 8.54
C TRP A 189 7.51 6.40 7.17
N HIS A 190 6.94 5.81 6.12
CA HIS A 190 7.09 6.26 4.72
C HIS A 190 5.74 6.55 4.09
N VAL A 191 5.50 7.77 3.61
CA VAL A 191 4.20 8.18 3.03
C VAL A 191 4.41 8.85 1.68
N GLU A 192 3.77 8.32 0.65
CA GLU A 192 3.67 8.94 -0.67
C GLU A 192 2.22 8.87 -1.17
N VAL A 193 1.47 9.95 -0.95
CA VAL A 193 0.05 10.04 -1.34
C VAL A 193 -0.22 11.25 -2.21
N TYR A 194 -1.09 11.09 -3.20
CA TYR A 194 -1.38 12.11 -4.23
C TYR A 194 -2.85 12.54 -4.26
#